data_AF-A0A5C8LWM0-F1
#
_entry.id   AF-A0A5C8LWM0-F1
#
_cell.length_a   1.000
_cell.length_b   1.000
_cell.length_c   1.000
_cell.angle_alpha   90.00
_cell.angle_beta   90.00
_cell.angle_gamma   90.00
#
_symmetry.space_group_name_H-M   'P 1'
#
loop_
_entity.id
_entity.type
_entity.pdbx_description
1 polymer ?
#
loop_
_entity_poly.entity_id
_entity_poly.type
_entity_poly.pdbx_seq_one_letter_code
_entity_poly.pdbx_strand_id
1 'polypeptide(L)'
;MRQILSIILFFIISYGFSQNQLNIQVEQIEKSIKSNSISDFQKLEVDLDNDNDLDYIYIYQCAEPKCIEVYLNVNQKLEKVISEFCYNYYLYTAENKSLIIEQNHCCGESPFTSHRAFNFQSDKTITTENYVLYNESYELLKPETNLSSTYNVKVLNNNYNVRFSPNIREYNENESLFSCEPNTNIIGKLKENSTVKVLSELIKENRIWLFVEIESESLNYKLCNNPIDYEFKGQKLRGWISNNFVEKIKN
;
A
#
# COMPACT_ATOMS: atom_id res chain seq x y z
N MET A 1 -6.21 14.89 54.47
CA MET A 1 -5.61 13.53 54.42
C MET A 1 -6.61 12.45 54.02
N ARG A 2 -7.74 12.26 54.72
CA ARG A 2 -8.73 11.20 54.38
C ARG A 2 -9.29 11.28 52.94
N GLN A 3 -9.65 12.48 52.47
CA GLN A 3 -10.14 12.69 51.10
C GLN A 3 -9.07 12.44 50.03
N ILE A 4 -7.81 12.78 50.29
CA ILE A 4 -6.68 12.54 49.37
C ILE A 4 -6.40 11.03 49.26
N LEU A 5 -6.45 10.30 50.38
CA LEU A 5 -6.35 8.82 50.38
C LEU A 5 -7.49 8.15 49.61
N SER A 6 -8.73 8.64 49.74
CA SER A 6 -9.87 8.09 48.98
C SER A 6 -9.77 8.34 47.48
N ILE A 7 -9.27 9.50 47.06
CA ILE A 7 -9.05 9.82 45.64
C ILE A 7 -7.95 8.92 45.06
N ILE A 8 -6.81 8.79 45.77
CA ILE A 8 -5.70 7.92 45.34
C ILE A 8 -6.16 6.46 45.21
N LEU A 9 -6.93 5.95 46.20
CA LEU A 9 -7.44 4.58 46.16
C LEU A 9 -8.43 4.36 45.00
N PHE A 10 -9.31 5.33 44.73
CA PHE A 10 -10.22 5.28 43.59
C PHE A 10 -9.45 5.23 42.27
N PHE A 11 -8.42 6.07 42.10
CA PHE A 11 -7.55 6.06 40.92
C PHE A 11 -6.82 4.73 40.73
N ILE A 12 -6.28 4.13 41.80
CA ILE A 12 -5.60 2.83 41.74
C ILE A 12 -6.56 1.71 41.32
N ILE A 13 -7.78 1.69 41.87
CA ILE A 13 -8.78 0.68 41.54
C ILE A 13 -9.24 0.82 40.08
N SER A 14 -9.51 2.05 39.62
CA SER A 14 -9.92 2.29 38.22
C SER A 14 -8.81 1.91 37.22
N TYR A 15 -7.54 2.17 37.56
CA TYR A 15 -6.41 1.76 36.71
C TYR A 15 -6.30 0.24 36.61
N GLY A 16 -6.47 -0.48 37.71
CA GLY A 16 -6.41 -1.95 37.74
C GLY A 16 -7.53 -2.61 36.93
N PHE A 17 -8.76 -2.06 36.97
CA PHE A 17 -9.87 -2.56 36.16
C PHE A 17 -9.64 -2.33 34.65
N SER A 18 -9.11 -1.17 34.26
CA SER A 18 -8.82 -0.84 32.86
C SER A 18 -7.77 -1.78 32.26
N GLN A 19 -6.65 -2.01 32.96
CA GLN A 19 -5.60 -2.89 32.49
C GLN A 19 -6.08 -4.34 32.32
N ASN A 20 -6.96 -4.79 33.23
CA ASN A 20 -7.54 -6.12 33.15
C ASN A 20 -8.45 -6.26 31.91
N GLN A 21 -9.17 -5.21 31.54
CA GLN A 21 -10.01 -5.20 30.34
C GLN A 21 -9.19 -5.24 29.04
N LEU A 22 -8.05 -4.53 28.98
CA LEU A 22 -7.15 -4.60 27.83
C LEU A 22 -6.56 -6.01 27.67
N ASN A 23 -6.09 -6.62 28.76
CA ASN A 23 -5.55 -7.98 28.74
C ASN A 23 -6.58 -9.01 28.25
N ILE A 24 -7.84 -8.89 28.69
CA ILE A 24 -8.93 -9.75 28.22
C ILE A 24 -9.15 -9.59 26.70
N GLN A 25 -9.09 -8.36 26.17
CA GLN A 25 -9.20 -8.12 24.72
C GLN A 25 -8.04 -8.76 23.95
N VAL A 26 -6.82 -8.60 24.42
CA VAL A 26 -5.62 -9.22 23.85
C VAL A 26 -5.76 -10.74 23.81
N GLU A 27 -6.16 -11.37 24.93
CA GLU A 27 -6.37 -12.82 24.98
C GLU A 27 -7.44 -13.30 23.99
N GLN A 28 -8.52 -12.53 23.81
CA GLN A 28 -9.58 -12.84 22.85
C GLN A 28 -9.10 -12.75 21.40
N ILE A 29 -8.34 -11.70 21.07
CA ILE A 29 -7.73 -11.51 19.75
C ILE A 29 -6.77 -12.67 19.47
N GLU A 30 -5.85 -12.96 20.38
CA GLU A 30 -4.85 -14.03 20.23
C GLU A 30 -5.49 -15.41 20.09
N LYS A 31 -6.57 -15.68 20.84
CA LYS A 31 -7.35 -16.91 20.70
C LYS A 31 -8.03 -17.00 19.33
N SER A 32 -8.57 -15.89 18.82
CA SER A 32 -9.18 -15.83 17.50
C SER A 32 -8.14 -16.07 16.40
N ILE A 33 -6.98 -15.42 16.47
CA ILE A 33 -5.88 -15.62 15.52
C ILE A 33 -5.44 -17.08 15.54
N LYS A 34 -5.16 -17.65 16.71
CA LYS A 34 -4.79 -19.08 16.86
C LYS A 34 -5.80 -20.04 16.24
N SER A 35 -7.09 -19.72 16.31
CA SER A 35 -8.13 -20.57 15.73
C SER A 35 -8.19 -20.52 14.21
N ASN A 36 -7.66 -19.45 13.60
CA ASN A 36 -7.68 -19.22 12.15
C ASN A 36 -6.30 -19.37 11.51
N SER A 37 -5.24 -19.50 12.30
CA SER A 37 -3.87 -19.60 11.82
C SER A 37 -3.47 -21.06 11.60
N ILE A 38 -2.72 -21.31 10.53
CA ILE A 38 -2.10 -22.60 10.22
C ILE A 38 -0.90 -22.87 11.15
N SER A 39 -0.24 -21.81 11.62
CA SER A 39 0.92 -21.87 12.52
C SER A 39 0.81 -20.83 13.63
N ASP A 40 1.80 -20.78 14.53
CA ASP A 40 1.91 -19.70 15.51
C ASP A 40 1.98 -18.31 14.85
N PHE A 41 1.65 -17.28 15.65
CA PHE A 41 1.70 -15.88 15.26
C PHE A 41 2.93 -15.16 15.83
N GLN A 42 3.37 -14.14 15.13
CA GLN A 42 4.25 -13.10 15.65
C GLN A 42 3.40 -11.95 16.19
N LYS A 43 3.77 -11.45 17.38
CA LYS A 43 3.17 -10.27 18.01
C LYS A 43 4.24 -9.18 18.15
N LEU A 44 3.90 -7.96 17.78
CA LEU A 44 4.69 -6.76 18.06
C LEU A 44 3.83 -5.82 18.89
N GLU A 45 4.38 -5.37 20.02
CA GLU A 45 3.80 -4.35 20.87
C GLU A 45 4.58 -3.07 20.65
N VAL A 46 3.92 -2.05 20.13
CA VAL A 46 4.56 -0.81 19.70
C VAL A 46 3.54 0.29 19.75
N ASP A 47 3.90 1.43 20.34
CA ASP A 47 3.14 2.66 20.17
C ASP A 47 3.21 3.03 18.67
N LEU A 48 2.11 3.11 17.93
CA LEU A 48 2.14 3.43 16.48
C LEU A 48 1.84 4.89 16.21
N ASP A 49 1.01 5.55 17.01
CA ASP A 49 0.53 6.91 16.74
C ASP A 49 1.13 7.98 17.67
N ASN A 50 2.07 7.58 18.53
CA ASN A 50 2.82 8.37 19.50
C ASN A 50 1.97 8.95 20.64
N ASP A 51 0.94 8.25 21.08
CA ASP A 51 0.11 8.65 22.22
C ASP A 51 0.61 8.13 23.59
N ASN A 52 1.68 7.33 23.59
CA ASN A 52 2.31 6.65 24.73
C ASN A 52 1.53 5.45 25.31
N ASP A 53 0.65 4.84 24.53
CA ASP A 53 0.12 3.53 24.86
C ASP A 53 0.56 2.45 23.84
N LEU A 54 0.21 1.18 24.11
CA LEU A 54 0.68 0.06 23.29
C LEU A 54 -0.39 -0.33 22.27
N ASP A 55 0.01 -0.28 21.01
CA ASP A 55 -0.70 -0.90 19.89
C ASP A 55 -0.12 -2.27 19.57
N TYR A 56 -0.88 -3.03 18.77
CA TYR A 56 -0.56 -4.43 18.51
C TYR A 56 -0.58 -4.73 17.03
N ILE A 57 0.53 -5.29 16.53
CA ILE A 57 0.62 -5.88 15.20
C ILE A 57 0.76 -7.39 15.35
N TYR A 58 -0.14 -8.12 14.69
CA TYR A 58 -0.09 -9.57 14.60
C TYR A 58 0.19 -10.01 13.17
N ILE A 59 1.15 -10.91 12.99
CA ILE A 59 1.46 -11.54 11.71
C ILE A 59 1.38 -13.06 11.87
N TYR A 60 0.62 -13.73 11.00
CA TYR A 60 0.43 -15.18 11.11
C TYR A 60 0.16 -15.83 9.76
N GLN A 61 0.43 -17.12 9.68
CA GLN A 61 0.12 -17.91 8.50
C GLN A 61 -1.38 -18.22 8.48
N CYS A 62 -2.12 -17.61 7.55
CA CYS A 62 -3.56 -17.86 7.37
C CYS A 62 -3.88 -18.55 6.04
N ALA A 63 -3.06 -18.31 5.01
CA ALA A 63 -3.08 -18.93 3.69
C ALA A 63 -1.68 -18.80 3.06
N GLU A 64 -1.51 -19.10 1.78
CA GLU A 64 -0.41 -18.54 0.98
C GLU A 64 -0.99 -17.30 0.27
N PRO A 65 -0.90 -16.07 0.82
CA PRO A 65 0.13 -15.49 1.70
C PRO A 65 -0.25 -15.32 3.21
N LYS A 66 0.66 -14.75 4.01
CA LYS A 66 0.42 -14.45 5.45
C LYS A 66 -0.67 -13.39 5.64
N CYS A 67 -1.25 -13.36 6.84
CA CYS A 67 -2.15 -12.29 7.28
C CYS A 67 -1.42 -11.35 8.23
N ILE A 68 -1.79 -10.07 8.15
CA ILE A 68 -1.41 -9.04 9.10
C ILE A 68 -2.66 -8.34 9.64
N GLU A 69 -2.75 -8.24 10.96
CA GLU A 69 -3.78 -7.48 11.65
C GLU A 69 -3.13 -6.43 12.56
N VAL A 70 -3.66 -5.22 12.52
CA VAL A 70 -3.18 -4.09 13.35
C VAL A 70 -4.32 -3.58 14.18
N TYR A 71 -4.07 -3.42 15.48
CA TYR A 71 -5.01 -2.93 16.46
C TYR A 71 -4.46 -1.68 17.12
N LEU A 72 -5.18 -0.57 17.02
CA LEU A 72 -4.88 0.63 17.81
C LEU A 72 -5.61 0.59 19.14
N ASN A 73 -4.98 1.08 20.19
CA ASN A 73 -5.60 1.20 21.50
C ASN A 73 -6.28 2.57 21.67
N VAL A 74 -7.54 2.63 21.25
CA VAL A 74 -8.33 3.85 21.33
C VAL A 74 -9.03 3.93 22.67
N ASN A 75 -8.45 4.67 23.62
CA ASN A 75 -9.01 4.85 24.96
C ASN A 75 -9.31 3.51 25.67
N GLN A 76 -8.31 2.63 25.77
CA GLN A 76 -8.39 1.31 26.46
C GLN A 76 -9.25 0.26 25.72
N LYS A 77 -9.54 0.51 24.44
CA LYS A 77 -10.29 -0.38 23.57
C LYS A 77 -9.46 -0.65 22.32
N LEU A 78 -9.17 -1.93 22.07
CA LEU A 78 -8.42 -2.33 20.90
C LEU A 78 -9.33 -2.33 19.67
N GLU A 79 -9.05 -1.44 18.73
CA GLU A 79 -9.76 -1.31 17.46
C GLU A 79 -8.92 -1.87 16.32
N LYS A 80 -9.44 -2.89 15.63
CA LYS A 80 -8.78 -3.43 14.43
C LYS A 80 -8.87 -2.41 13.30
N VAL A 81 -7.73 -1.84 12.93
CA VAL A 81 -7.63 -0.81 11.89
C VAL A 81 -7.11 -1.35 10.56
N ILE A 82 -6.37 -2.45 10.57
CA ILE A 82 -5.86 -3.13 9.37
C ILE A 82 -6.11 -4.63 9.52
N SER A 83 -6.53 -5.28 8.45
CA SER A 83 -6.75 -6.72 8.35
C SER A 83 -6.56 -7.12 6.88
N GLU A 84 -5.34 -7.46 6.52
CA GLU A 84 -4.92 -7.63 5.13
C GLU A 84 -4.05 -8.87 4.95
N PHE A 85 -3.99 -9.36 3.72
CA PHE A 85 -2.97 -10.31 3.29
C PHE A 85 -1.66 -9.57 3.03
N CYS A 86 -0.53 -10.23 3.27
CA CYS A 86 0.78 -9.66 3.03
C CYS A 86 1.82 -10.74 2.69
N TYR A 87 2.69 -10.43 1.73
CA TYR A 87 3.90 -11.23 1.49
C TYR A 87 5.08 -10.65 2.28
N ASN A 88 5.24 -9.32 2.20
CA ASN A 88 6.22 -8.56 2.98
C ASN A 88 5.52 -7.45 3.77
N TYR A 89 6.12 -7.07 4.89
CA TYR A 89 5.77 -5.85 5.61
C TYR A 89 7.03 -5.15 6.08
N TYR A 90 6.97 -3.83 6.17
CA TYR A 90 8.04 -3.00 6.68
C TYR A 90 7.46 -2.00 7.67
N LEU A 91 7.96 -2.03 8.91
CA LEU A 91 7.60 -1.06 9.93
C LEU A 91 8.75 -0.05 10.09
N TYR A 92 8.50 1.18 9.66
CA TYR A 92 9.42 2.31 9.86
C TYR A 92 9.02 3.04 11.13
N THR A 93 9.90 3.09 12.11
CA THR A 93 9.63 3.64 13.45
C THR A 93 10.26 5.02 13.70
N ALA A 94 10.53 5.77 12.63
CA ALA A 94 10.97 7.16 12.75
C ALA A 94 9.85 8.07 13.30
N GLU A 95 10.07 9.39 13.40
CA GLU A 95 9.10 10.37 13.96
C GLU A 95 7.67 10.20 13.42
N ASN A 96 7.53 9.79 12.16
CA ASN A 96 6.26 9.36 11.57
C ASN A 96 6.31 7.85 11.35
N LYS A 97 5.68 7.09 12.26
CA LYS A 97 5.65 5.64 12.13
C LYS A 97 4.81 5.26 10.93
N SER A 98 5.39 4.46 10.04
CA SER A 98 4.76 4.02 8.81
C SER A 98 4.81 2.51 8.71
N LEU A 99 3.66 1.90 8.47
CA LEU A 99 3.57 0.50 8.10
C LEU A 99 3.38 0.40 6.59
N ILE A 100 4.29 -0.29 5.92
CA ILE A 100 4.17 -0.65 4.51
C ILE A 100 3.81 -2.12 4.43
N ILE A 101 2.77 -2.41 3.67
CA ILE A 101 2.35 -3.76 3.32
C ILE A 101 2.55 -3.95 1.82
N GLU A 102 3.25 -5.02 1.46
CA GLU A 102 3.42 -5.43 0.08
C GLU A 102 2.86 -6.84 -0.13
N GLN A 103 2.10 -6.98 -1.20
CA GLN A 103 1.51 -8.25 -1.60
C GLN A 103 1.78 -8.48 -3.08
N ASN A 104 2.45 -9.58 -3.37
CA ASN A 104 2.59 -10.08 -4.73
C ASN A 104 1.34 -10.89 -5.07
N HIS A 105 0.93 -10.85 -6.33
CA HIS A 105 -0.06 -11.82 -6.79
C HIS A 105 0.56 -13.22 -6.76
N CYS A 106 -0.19 -14.21 -6.26
CA CYS A 106 0.32 -15.57 -6.19
C CYS A 106 0.38 -16.23 -7.58
N CYS A 107 1.15 -17.32 -7.66
CA CYS A 107 0.80 -18.48 -8.47
C CYS A 107 0.84 -18.24 -10.00
N GLY A 108 1.70 -17.33 -10.46
CA GLY A 108 1.85 -17.02 -11.89
C GLY A 108 0.65 -16.28 -12.48
N GLU A 109 -0.19 -15.67 -11.64
CA GLU A 109 -1.43 -15.04 -12.08
C GLU A 109 -1.25 -13.58 -12.50
N SER A 110 -0.28 -12.88 -11.92
CA SER A 110 -0.05 -11.46 -12.21
C SER A 110 1.37 -11.00 -11.82
N PRO A 111 2.06 -10.23 -12.67
CA PRO A 111 3.44 -9.76 -12.45
C PRO A 111 3.44 -8.45 -11.66
N PHE A 112 2.40 -8.17 -10.88
CA PHE A 112 2.26 -6.93 -10.15
C PHE A 112 2.55 -7.15 -8.65
N THR A 113 2.95 -6.09 -7.98
CA THR A 113 3.00 -6.00 -6.53
C THR A 113 2.11 -4.86 -6.10
N SER A 114 1.16 -5.21 -5.25
CA SER A 114 0.34 -4.29 -4.49
C SER A 114 1.16 -3.71 -3.36
N HIS A 115 1.16 -2.39 -3.26
CA HIS A 115 1.85 -1.63 -2.23
C HIS A 115 0.86 -0.71 -1.53
N ARG A 116 0.82 -0.79 -0.20
CA ARG A 116 0.00 0.07 0.64
C ARG A 116 0.82 0.59 1.81
N ALA A 117 0.80 1.90 2.01
CA ALA A 117 1.48 2.54 3.12
C ALA A 117 0.45 3.22 4.03
N PHE A 118 0.65 3.03 5.33
CA PHE A 118 -0.20 3.55 6.38
C PHE A 118 0.62 4.40 7.34
N ASN A 119 0.06 5.54 7.72
CA ASN A 119 0.52 6.32 8.86
C ASN A 119 -0.52 6.25 9.97
N PHE A 120 -0.06 6.34 11.21
CA PHE A 120 -0.91 6.34 12.38
C PHE A 120 -0.79 7.68 13.08
N GLN A 121 -1.92 8.32 13.37
CA GLN A 121 -1.96 9.61 14.02
C GLN A 121 -3.28 9.79 14.77
N SER A 122 -3.20 10.00 16.08
CA SER A 122 -4.35 10.34 16.92
C SER A 122 -5.48 9.32 16.80
N ASP A 123 -5.19 8.07 17.16
CA ASP A 123 -6.10 6.92 17.14
C ASP A 123 -6.63 6.56 15.75
N LYS A 124 -5.96 7.03 14.69
CA LYS A 124 -6.42 6.84 13.31
C LYS A 124 -5.33 6.34 12.40
N THR A 125 -5.75 5.49 11.48
CA THR A 125 -4.94 5.04 10.36
C THR A 125 -5.26 5.85 9.12
N ILE A 126 -4.23 6.35 8.45
CA ILE A 126 -4.30 7.12 7.20
C ILE A 126 -3.53 6.37 6.13
N THR A 127 -4.20 5.95 5.06
CA THR A 127 -3.52 5.38 3.89
C THR A 127 -2.85 6.51 3.10
N THR A 128 -1.52 6.50 3.04
CA THR A 128 -0.72 7.52 2.35
C THR A 128 -0.37 7.11 0.92
N GLU A 129 -0.18 5.81 0.68
CA GLU A 129 0.05 5.24 -0.64
C GLU A 129 -0.81 3.99 -0.84
N ASN A 130 -1.37 3.81 -2.04
CA ASN A 130 -2.12 2.62 -2.43
C ASN A 130 -2.01 2.43 -3.94
N TYR A 131 -1.06 1.61 -4.38
CA TYR A 131 -0.80 1.42 -5.80
C TYR A 131 -0.38 0.00 -6.13
N VAL A 132 -0.43 -0.34 -7.41
CA VAL A 132 0.18 -1.53 -8.01
C VAL A 132 1.34 -1.09 -8.90
N LEU A 133 2.42 -1.86 -8.87
CA LEU A 133 3.58 -1.70 -9.74
C LEU A 133 3.93 -3.05 -10.34
N TYR A 134 4.39 -3.06 -11.59
CA TYR A 134 4.95 -4.26 -12.18
C TYR A 134 6.21 -4.70 -11.40
N ASN A 135 6.27 -5.95 -10.96
CA ASN A 135 7.31 -6.52 -10.11
C ASN A 135 7.89 -7.79 -10.75
N GLU A 136 8.69 -7.57 -11.76
CA GLU A 136 9.48 -8.58 -12.44
C GLU A 136 10.90 -8.08 -12.62
N SER A 137 11.86 -8.97 -12.85
CA SER A 137 13.27 -8.57 -12.97
C SER A 137 13.58 -7.92 -14.34
N TYR A 138 12.99 -6.75 -14.61
CA TYR A 138 13.22 -5.95 -15.80
C TYR A 138 13.96 -4.65 -15.51
N GLU A 139 14.50 -4.07 -16.56
CA GLU A 139 15.21 -2.79 -16.49
C GLU A 139 14.27 -1.66 -16.05
N LEU A 140 14.59 -1.04 -14.92
CA LEU A 140 14.04 0.23 -14.43
C LEU A 140 12.50 0.29 -14.37
N LEU A 141 11.91 -0.58 -13.55
CA LEU A 141 10.47 -0.59 -13.27
C LEU A 141 9.97 0.66 -12.56
N LYS A 142 10.81 1.23 -11.69
CA LYS A 142 10.56 2.45 -10.93
C LYS A 142 11.80 3.35 -11.00
N PRO A 143 11.65 4.67 -10.87
CA PRO A 143 12.80 5.58 -10.83
C PRO A 143 13.62 5.37 -9.55
N GLU A 144 14.90 5.74 -9.60
CA GLU A 144 15.76 5.79 -8.40
C GLU A 144 15.34 6.91 -7.44
N THR A 145 14.84 8.01 -7.98
CA THR A 145 14.42 9.19 -7.22
C THR A 145 13.11 9.76 -7.77
N ASN A 146 12.28 10.27 -6.86
CA ASN A 146 11.07 11.02 -7.21
C ASN A 146 11.37 12.52 -7.30
N LEU A 147 10.52 13.26 -8.01
CA LEU A 147 10.54 14.72 -8.01
C LEU A 147 10.26 15.26 -6.62
N SER A 148 10.93 16.36 -6.25
CA SER A 148 10.63 17.13 -5.04
C SER A 148 9.23 17.74 -5.04
N SER A 149 8.63 17.93 -6.23
CA SER A 149 7.28 18.42 -6.40
C SER A 149 6.63 17.74 -7.60
N THR A 150 5.64 16.90 -7.30
CA THR A 150 4.84 16.22 -8.32
C THR A 150 3.95 17.21 -9.05
N TYR A 151 3.59 16.92 -10.29
CA TYR A 151 2.66 17.74 -11.07
C TYR A 151 1.72 16.87 -11.90
N ASN A 152 0.64 17.44 -12.40
CA ASN A 152 -0.32 16.70 -13.21
C ASN A 152 -0.10 16.97 -14.70
N VAL A 153 -0.33 15.94 -15.51
CA VAL A 153 -0.42 16.07 -16.96
C VAL A 153 -1.75 15.56 -17.47
N LYS A 154 -2.25 16.19 -18.53
CA LYS A 154 -3.45 15.78 -19.26
C LYS A 154 -3.05 14.95 -20.47
N VAL A 155 -3.67 13.79 -20.63
CA VAL A 155 -3.47 12.91 -21.80
C VAL A 155 -4.21 13.48 -23.02
N LEU A 156 -3.50 13.63 -24.14
CA LEU A 156 -4.02 14.28 -25.34
C LEU A 156 -4.59 13.31 -26.38
N ASN A 157 -4.30 12.01 -26.27
CA ASN A 157 -4.78 11.00 -27.20
C ASN A 157 -5.47 9.85 -26.48
N ASN A 158 -6.43 9.24 -27.14
CA ASN A 158 -7.07 8.05 -26.61
C ASN A 158 -6.14 6.83 -26.71
N ASN A 159 -6.29 5.90 -25.77
CA ASN A 159 -5.55 4.64 -25.71
C ASN A 159 -4.04 4.82 -25.51
N TYR A 160 -3.65 5.80 -24.69
CA TYR A 160 -2.25 6.13 -24.50
C TYR A 160 -1.54 5.08 -23.64
N ASN A 161 -0.41 4.57 -24.13
CA ASN A 161 0.25 3.40 -23.55
C ASN A 161 0.97 3.74 -22.23
N VAL A 162 0.61 2.99 -21.18
CA VAL A 162 1.34 2.88 -19.92
C VAL A 162 2.24 1.67 -20.01
N ARG A 163 3.50 1.78 -19.61
CA ARG A 163 4.52 0.74 -19.75
C ARG A 163 5.16 0.39 -18.42
N PHE A 164 5.60 -0.85 -18.25
CA PHE A 164 6.35 -1.23 -17.05
C PHE A 164 7.80 -0.71 -17.07
N SER A 165 8.36 -0.36 -18.22
CA SER A 165 9.74 0.14 -18.38
C SER A 165 9.80 1.29 -19.39
N PRO A 166 10.71 2.28 -19.23
CA PRO A 166 10.78 3.46 -20.10
C PRO A 166 11.54 3.17 -21.41
N ASN A 167 11.03 2.24 -22.20
CA ASN A 167 11.54 1.93 -23.54
C ASN A 167 10.41 1.42 -24.46
N ILE A 168 10.71 1.29 -25.75
CA ILE A 168 9.81 0.72 -26.75
C ILE A 168 10.42 -0.51 -27.44
N ARG A 169 11.33 -1.22 -26.76
CA ARG A 169 11.94 -2.42 -27.34
C ARG A 169 10.88 -3.52 -27.52
N GLU A 170 11.18 -4.45 -28.40
CA GLU A 170 10.42 -5.69 -28.51
C GLU A 170 10.81 -6.63 -27.37
N TYR A 171 9.80 -7.28 -26.80
CA TYR A 171 9.94 -8.27 -25.74
C TYR A 171 9.56 -9.63 -26.31
N ASN A 172 10.15 -10.72 -25.79
CA ASN A 172 9.68 -12.04 -26.18
C ASN A 172 8.34 -12.39 -25.52
N GLU A 173 7.71 -13.49 -25.94
CA GLU A 173 6.39 -13.90 -25.45
C GLU A 173 6.36 -14.14 -23.94
N ASN A 174 7.42 -14.74 -23.39
CA ASN A 174 7.53 -14.97 -21.95
C ASN A 174 7.65 -13.65 -21.18
N GLU A 175 8.41 -12.69 -21.72
CA GLU A 175 8.60 -11.38 -21.08
C GLU A 175 7.35 -10.49 -21.13
N SER A 176 6.50 -10.70 -22.14
CA SER A 176 5.32 -9.88 -22.42
C SER A 176 4.00 -10.59 -22.08
N LEU A 177 4.05 -11.73 -21.39
CA LEU A 177 2.89 -12.59 -21.10
C LEU A 177 1.71 -11.83 -20.46
N PHE A 178 2.01 -10.83 -19.65
CA PHE A 178 1.02 -10.05 -18.89
C PHE A 178 0.88 -8.60 -19.39
N SER A 179 1.44 -8.33 -20.56
CA SER A 179 1.24 -7.06 -21.24
C SER A 179 -0.12 -7.03 -21.96
N CYS A 180 -0.61 -5.84 -22.26
CA CYS A 180 -1.84 -5.64 -23.02
C CYS A 180 -1.76 -6.17 -24.46
N GLU A 181 -0.55 -6.22 -25.02
CA GLU A 181 -0.28 -6.54 -26.42
C GLU A 181 0.97 -7.41 -26.50
N PRO A 182 0.94 -8.55 -27.24
CA PRO A 182 2.09 -9.43 -27.36
C PRO A 182 3.37 -8.69 -27.76
N ASN A 183 4.49 -9.13 -27.19
CA ASN A 183 5.82 -8.61 -27.48
C ASN A 183 6.04 -7.14 -27.09
N THR A 184 5.16 -6.58 -26.25
CA THR A 184 5.30 -5.22 -25.73
C THR A 184 5.49 -5.20 -24.21
N ASN A 185 5.86 -4.04 -23.68
CA ASN A 185 5.84 -3.76 -22.25
C ASN A 185 4.63 -2.92 -21.80
N ILE A 186 3.57 -2.88 -22.62
CA ILE A 186 2.38 -2.06 -22.33
C ILE A 186 1.57 -2.78 -21.25
N ILE A 187 1.32 -2.11 -20.13
CA ILE A 187 0.58 -2.65 -18.97
C ILE A 187 -0.75 -1.94 -18.72
N GLY A 188 -1.02 -0.88 -19.47
CA GLY A 188 -2.27 -0.14 -19.37
C GLY A 188 -2.45 0.78 -20.56
N LYS A 189 -3.70 1.22 -20.76
CA LYS A 189 -4.06 2.20 -21.77
C LYS A 189 -4.90 3.30 -21.14
N LEU A 190 -4.47 4.55 -21.25
CA LEU A 190 -5.16 5.72 -20.71
C LEU A 190 -6.23 6.22 -21.68
N LYS A 191 -7.33 6.74 -21.12
CA LYS A 191 -8.36 7.47 -21.86
C LYS A 191 -7.85 8.87 -22.21
N GLU A 192 -8.31 9.41 -23.33
CA GLU A 192 -8.10 10.82 -23.67
C GLU A 192 -8.68 11.73 -22.59
N ASN A 193 -8.05 12.88 -22.36
CA ASN A 193 -8.41 13.87 -21.35
C ASN A 193 -8.29 13.39 -19.88
N SER A 194 -7.79 12.17 -19.64
CA SER A 194 -7.43 11.73 -18.29
C SER A 194 -6.31 12.61 -17.73
N THR A 195 -6.37 12.85 -16.42
CA THR A 195 -5.34 13.56 -15.67
C THR A 195 -4.53 12.54 -14.89
N VAL A 196 -3.21 12.54 -15.06
CA VAL A 196 -2.31 11.62 -14.37
C VAL A 196 -1.23 12.40 -13.63
N LYS A 197 -0.85 11.88 -12.46
CA LYS A 197 0.14 12.52 -11.59
C LYS A 197 1.53 12.04 -11.97
N VAL A 198 2.44 12.96 -12.25
CA VAL A 198 3.85 12.67 -12.53
C VAL A 198 4.64 12.65 -11.23
N LEU A 199 5.32 11.53 -11.00
CA LEU A 199 6.16 11.28 -9.83
C LEU A 199 7.66 11.45 -10.14
N SER A 200 8.09 11.12 -11.36
CA SER A 200 9.49 11.25 -11.79
C SER A 200 9.62 11.46 -13.30
N GLU A 201 10.78 11.95 -13.73
CA GLU A 201 11.15 12.16 -15.12
C GLU A 201 12.48 11.47 -15.43
N LEU A 202 12.59 10.88 -16.62
CA LEU A 202 13.80 10.25 -17.11
C LEU A 202 14.02 10.54 -18.58
N ILE A 203 15.23 10.94 -18.96
CA ILE A 203 15.64 11.01 -20.37
C ILE A 203 16.36 9.71 -20.73
N LYS A 204 15.78 8.94 -21.64
CA LYS A 204 16.36 7.69 -22.16
C LYS A 204 16.08 7.56 -23.65
N GLU A 205 17.10 7.17 -24.42
CA GLU A 205 16.99 7.01 -25.89
C GLU A 205 16.42 8.25 -26.62
N ASN A 206 16.84 9.45 -26.20
CA ASN A 206 16.35 10.74 -26.71
C ASN A 206 14.84 10.99 -26.52
N ARG A 207 14.21 10.27 -25.59
CA ARG A 207 12.81 10.47 -25.19
C ARG A 207 12.73 10.85 -23.73
N ILE A 208 11.79 11.71 -23.41
CA ILE A 208 11.43 11.99 -22.02
C ILE A 208 10.32 11.01 -21.62
N TRP A 209 10.59 10.29 -20.56
CA TRP A 209 9.70 9.34 -19.92
C TRP A 209 9.24 9.91 -18.58
N LEU A 210 7.96 9.75 -18.30
CA LEU A 210 7.32 10.19 -17.08
C LEU A 210 6.90 8.96 -16.30
N PHE A 211 7.40 8.82 -15.08
CA PHE A 211 6.87 7.84 -14.14
C PHE A 211 5.63 8.45 -13.50
N VAL A 212 4.50 7.77 -13.62
CA VAL A 212 3.18 8.31 -13.29
C VAL A 212 2.40 7.43 -12.34
N GLU A 213 1.48 8.05 -11.61
CA GLU A 213 0.44 7.42 -10.81
C GLU A 213 -0.92 7.71 -11.44
N ILE A 214 -1.69 6.64 -11.65
CA ILE A 214 -2.89 6.63 -12.50
C ILE A 214 -4.06 6.06 -11.71
N GLU A 215 -5.14 6.83 -11.58
CA GLU A 215 -6.41 6.35 -11.03
C GLU A 215 -7.04 5.29 -11.95
N SER A 216 -7.67 4.26 -11.37
CA SER A 216 -8.31 3.17 -12.10
C SER A 216 -9.30 3.66 -13.17
N GLU A 217 -10.11 4.65 -12.84
CA GLU A 217 -11.06 5.30 -13.75
C GLU A 217 -10.43 5.93 -15.01
N SER A 218 -9.16 6.30 -14.97
CA SER A 218 -8.43 6.88 -16.11
C SER A 218 -8.05 5.83 -17.15
N LEU A 219 -8.13 4.55 -16.81
CA LEU A 219 -7.72 3.45 -17.68
C LEU A 219 -8.87 2.91 -18.55
N ASN A 220 -8.50 2.44 -19.72
CA ASN A 220 -9.37 1.81 -20.70
C ASN A 220 -9.31 0.29 -20.56
N TYR A 221 -10.06 -0.24 -19.58
CA TYR A 221 -10.16 -1.68 -19.30
C TYR A 221 -10.67 -2.53 -20.46
N LYS A 222 -11.36 -1.93 -21.44
CA LYS A 222 -11.83 -2.66 -22.63
C LYS A 222 -10.70 -3.03 -23.58
N LEU A 223 -9.63 -2.24 -23.61
CA LEU A 223 -8.49 -2.45 -24.50
C LEU A 223 -7.28 -3.04 -23.80
N CYS A 224 -7.20 -2.89 -22.48
CA CYS A 224 -6.21 -3.58 -21.68
C CYS A 224 -6.82 -3.87 -20.31
N ASN A 225 -7.05 -5.15 -20.04
CA ASN A 225 -7.46 -5.56 -18.71
C ASN A 225 -6.22 -5.61 -17.82
N ASN A 226 -6.20 -4.82 -16.76
CA ASN A 226 -5.16 -4.86 -15.74
C ASN A 226 -5.86 -5.04 -14.36
N PRO A 227 -5.50 -6.06 -13.58
CA PRO A 227 -6.12 -6.35 -12.29
C PRO A 227 -5.62 -5.38 -11.19
N ILE A 228 -5.94 -4.10 -11.33
CA ILE A 228 -5.42 -3.05 -10.45
C ILE A 228 -5.99 -3.14 -9.04
N ASP A 229 -7.24 -3.60 -8.89
CA ASP A 229 -7.97 -3.66 -7.60
C ASP A 229 -8.09 -5.09 -7.06
N TYR A 230 -7.24 -6.03 -7.48
CA TYR A 230 -7.40 -7.44 -7.10
C TYR A 230 -7.17 -7.68 -5.60
N GLU A 231 -6.15 -7.04 -5.03
CA GLU A 231 -5.78 -7.25 -3.62
C GLU A 231 -6.27 -6.12 -2.72
N PHE A 232 -6.01 -4.88 -3.12
CA PHE A 232 -6.38 -3.72 -2.34
C PHE A 232 -7.37 -2.86 -3.11
N LYS A 233 -8.50 -2.55 -2.49
CA LYS A 233 -9.52 -1.70 -3.11
C LYS A 233 -9.00 -0.29 -3.38
N GLY A 234 -9.33 0.26 -4.55
CA GLY A 234 -9.05 1.67 -4.91
C GLY A 234 -7.57 1.91 -5.19
N GLN A 235 -6.89 0.90 -5.72
CA GLN A 235 -5.49 0.98 -6.09
C GLN A 235 -5.30 1.82 -7.34
N LYS A 236 -4.14 2.46 -7.39
CA LYS A 236 -3.66 3.21 -8.56
C LYS A 236 -2.63 2.39 -9.31
N LEU A 237 -2.53 2.56 -10.62
CA LEU A 237 -1.44 1.98 -11.40
C LEU A 237 -0.24 2.94 -11.40
N ARG A 238 0.94 2.43 -11.05
CA ARG A 238 2.20 3.14 -11.32
C ARG A 238 2.93 2.51 -12.52
N GLY A 239 3.48 3.36 -13.38
CA GLY A 239 4.19 2.95 -14.58
C GLY A 239 4.75 4.12 -15.38
N TRP A 240 5.26 3.85 -16.57
CA TRP A 240 5.91 4.82 -17.44
C TRP A 240 5.04 5.21 -18.62
N ILE A 241 5.00 6.50 -18.92
CA ILE A 241 4.45 7.04 -20.17
C ILE A 241 5.50 7.92 -20.85
N SER A 242 5.39 8.16 -22.16
CA SER A 242 6.22 9.15 -22.83
C SER A 242 5.66 10.57 -22.61
N ASN A 243 6.47 11.61 -22.79
CA ASN A 243 5.97 12.98 -22.77
C ASN A 243 5.28 13.42 -24.09
N ASN A 244 5.30 12.60 -25.14
CA ASN A 244 4.92 13.03 -26.50
C ASN A 244 3.45 13.41 -26.66
N PHE A 245 2.55 12.85 -25.84
CA PHE A 245 1.10 13.02 -25.98
C PHE A 245 0.45 13.44 -24.67
N VAL A 246 1.16 14.25 -23.89
CA VAL A 246 0.67 14.80 -22.64
C VAL A 246 0.97 16.29 -22.55
N GLU A 247 0.10 17.02 -21.87
CA GLU A 247 0.28 18.45 -21.60
C GLU A 247 0.32 18.68 -20.09
N LYS A 248 1.34 19.40 -19.61
CA LYS A 248 1.43 19.79 -18.20
C LYS A 248 0.30 20.75 -17.84
N ILE A 249 -0.50 20.38 -16.85
CA ILE A 249 -1.55 21.26 -16.32
C ILE A 249 -0.87 22.35 -15.51
N LYS A 250 -1.07 23.61 -15.91
CA LYS A 250 -0.61 24.77 -15.14
C LYS A 250 -1.61 25.01 -14.01
N ASN A 251 -1.11 25.03 -12.79
CA ASN A 251 -1.86 25.52 -11.63
C ASN A 251 -2.00 27.05 -11.69
#